data_AF-A0A327YUT2-F1
#
_entry.id   AF-A0A327YUT2-F1
#
_cell.length_a   1.000
_cell.length_b   1.000
_cell.length_c   1.000
_cell.angle_alpha   90.00
_cell.angle_beta   90.00
_cell.angle_gamma   90.00
#
_symmetry.space_group_name_H-M   'P 1'
#
loop_
_entity.id
_entity.type
_entity.pdbx_description
1 polymer ?
#
loop_
_entity_poly.entity_id
_entity_poly.type
_entity_poly.pdbx_seq_one_letter_code
_entity_poly.pdbx_strand_id
1 'polypeptide(L)' 'MNQSPKWKFAIMVWLAIYPAITLLTYLIGDYIKNLPLPLKTLIMTGILVPLMIFVLLPILRKVMGNWLNK' A
#
# COMPACT_ATOMS: atom_id res chain seq x y z
N MET A 1 2.39 -26.08 -14.90
CA MET A 1 2.59 -24.66 -14.56
C MET A 1 1.40 -24.18 -13.74
N ASN A 2 1.37 -24.47 -12.43
CA ASN A 2 0.36 -23.88 -11.55
C ASN A 2 0.75 -22.41 -11.32
N GLN A 3 0.29 -21.54 -12.21
CA GLN A 3 0.40 -20.10 -12.00
C GLN A 3 -0.41 -19.78 -10.74
N SER A 4 0.30 -19.48 -9.65
CA SER A 4 -0.30 -18.92 -8.44
C SER A 4 -1.29 -17.83 -8.88
N PRO A 5 -2.58 -17.95 -8.54
CA PRO A 5 -3.58 -17.15 -9.22
C PRO A 5 -3.34 -15.67 -8.97
N LYS A 6 -3.04 -14.90 -10.04
CA LYS A 6 -2.70 -13.47 -9.97
C LYS A 6 -3.74 -12.64 -9.20
N TRP A 7 -5.00 -13.09 -9.18
CA TRP A 7 -6.08 -12.49 -8.41
C TRP A 7 -5.88 -12.56 -6.89
N LYS A 8 -5.28 -13.63 -6.36
CA LYS A 8 -4.97 -13.73 -4.91
C LYS A 8 -3.93 -12.70 -4.50
N PHE A 9 -2.90 -12.51 -5.34
CA PHE A 9 -1.92 -11.45 -5.14
C PHE A 9 -2.58 -10.06 -5.21
N ALA A 10 -3.41 -9.82 -6.22
CA ALA A 10 -4.11 -8.55 -6.38
C ALA A 10 -4.99 -8.21 -5.16
N ILE A 11 -5.71 -9.20 -4.61
CA ILE A 11 -6.51 -9.00 -3.39
C ILE A 11 -5.62 -8.66 -2.19
N MET A 12 -4.50 -9.37 -1.99
CA MET A 12 -3.57 -9.07 -0.88
C MET A 12 -2.97 -7.67 -1.02
N VAL A 13 -2.53 -7.30 -2.22
CA VAL A 13 -2.01 -5.95 -2.52
C VAL A 13 -3.09 -4.91 -2.24
N TRP A 14 -4.32 -5.15 -2.70
CA TRP A 14 -5.45 -4.25 -2.45
C TRP A 14 -5.74 -4.09 -0.95
N LEU A 15 -5.75 -5.20 -0.20
CA LEU A 15 -5.89 -5.22 1.26
C LEU A 15 -4.74 -4.53 1.99
N ALA A 16 -3.55 -4.43 1.39
CA ALA A 16 -2.43 -3.69 1.97
C ALA A 16 -2.52 -2.20 1.63
N ILE A 17 -2.84 -1.86 0.38
CA ILE A 17 -2.96 -0.48 -0.11
C ILE A 17 -4.08 0.27 0.60
N TYR A 18 -5.27 -0.32 0.67
CA TYR A 18 -6.46 0.34 1.22
C TYR A 18 -6.22 0.89 2.63
N PRO A 19 -5.80 0.08 3.63
CA PRO A 19 -5.55 0.59 4.97
C PRO A 19 -4.38 1.57 4.98
N ALA A 20 -3.34 1.39 4.16
CA ALA A 20 -2.23 2.34 4.08
C ALA A 20 -2.69 3.73 3.61
N ILE A 21 -3.52 3.78 2.55
CA ILE A 21 -4.11 5.03 2.06
C ILE A 21 -5.02 5.64 3.12
N THR A 22 -5.89 4.84 3.75
CA THR A 22 -6.78 5.33 4.81
C THR A 22 -6.00 5.89 5.98
N LEU A 23 -4.93 5.21 6.43
CA LEU A 23 -4.05 5.67 7.51
C LEU A 23 -3.33 6.96 7.14
N LEU A 24 -2.75 7.05 5.93
CA LEU A 24 -2.12 8.27 5.45
C LEU A 24 -3.12 9.42 5.41
N THR A 25 -4.31 9.17 4.86
CA THR A 25 -5.36 10.19 4.73
C THR A 25 -5.87 10.64 6.09
N TYR A 26 -6.02 9.71 7.03
CA TYR A 26 -6.44 10.02 8.39
C TYR A 26 -5.36 10.78 9.17
N LEU A 27 -4.10 10.32 9.11
CA LEU A 27 -2.99 10.93 9.84
C LEU A 27 -2.57 12.28 9.25
N ILE A 28 -2.56 12.41 7.93
CA ILE A 28 -1.96 13.58 7.27
C ILE A 28 -3.06 14.51 6.75
N GLY A 29 -4.25 14.00 6.40
CA GLY A 29 -5.29 14.74 5.70
C GLY A 29 -5.74 16.03 6.39
N ASP A 30 -5.74 16.07 7.72
CA ASP A 30 -6.02 17.28 8.50
C ASP A 30 -4.84 18.27 8.49
N TYR A 31 -3.59 17.80 8.54
CA TYR A 31 -2.40 18.65 8.48
C TYR A 31 -2.24 19.37 7.13
N ILE A 32 -2.66 18.73 6.03
CA ILE A 32 -2.56 19.28 4.67
C ILE A 32 -3.91 19.76 4.12
N LYS A 33 -4.89 20.01 5.00
CA LYS A 33 -6.24 20.46 4.60
C LYS A 33 -6.25 21.83 3.92
N ASN A 34 -5.33 22.71 4.32
CA ASN A 34 -5.22 24.08 3.80
C ASN A 34 -4.29 24.21 2.58
N LEU A 35 -3.66 23.12 2.13
CA LEU A 35 -2.75 23.14 0.98
C LEU A 35 -3.50 22.98 -0.35
N PRO A 36 -2.97 23.54 -1.45
CA PRO A 36 -3.49 23.27 -2.79
C PRO A 36 -3.50 21.78 -3.09
N LEU A 37 -4.54 21.31 -3.79
CA LEU A 37 -4.71 19.92 -4.20
C LEU A 37 -3.42 19.27 -4.78
N PRO A 38 -2.67 19.89 -5.72
CA PRO A 38 -1.47 19.27 -6.28
C PRO A 38 -0.36 19.01 -5.25
N LEU A 39 -0.15 19.94 -4.30
CA LEU A 39 0.81 19.78 -3.19
C LEU A 39 0.37 18.67 -2.23
N LYS A 40 -0.93 18.64 -1.92
CA LYS A 40 -1.54 17.59 -1.08
C LYS A 40 -1.29 16.20 -1.67
N THR A 41 -1.55 16.05 -2.97
CA THR A 41 -1.30 14.79 -3.68
C THR A 41 0.17 14.42 -3.74
N LEU A 42 1.08 15.39 -3.93
CA LEU A 42 2.52 15.13 -3.97
C LEU A 42 3.04 14.59 -2.64
N ILE A 43 2.60 15.17 -1.52
CA ILE A 43 2.99 14.71 -0.18
C ILE A 43 2.43 13.32 0.09
N MET A 44 1.14 13.10 -0.21
CA MET A 44 0.48 11.82 -0.02
C MET A 44 1.15 10.70 -0.83
N THR A 45 1.39 10.91 -2.13
CA THR A 45 2.05 9.90 -2.97
C THR A 45 3.52 9.74 -2.62
N GLY A 46 4.20 10.83 -2.27
CA GLY A 46 5.59 10.84 -1.83
C GLY A 46 5.83 10.01 -0.55
N ILE A 47 4.83 9.90 0.32
CA ILE A 47 4.88 9.03 1.51
C ILE A 47 4.35 7.63 1.20
N LEU A 48 3.26 7.53 0.44
CA LEU A 48 2.59 6.26 0.14
C LEU A 48 3.51 5.32 -0.65
N VAL A 49 4.23 5.83 -1.65
CA VAL A 49 5.11 5.02 -2.52
C VAL A 49 6.25 4.35 -1.73
N PRO A 50 7.06 5.07 -0.94
CA PRO A 50 8.08 4.43 -0.12
C PRO A 50 7.48 3.50 0.94
N LEU A 51 6.35 3.85 1.55
CA LEU A 51 5.66 2.97 2.48
C LEU A 51 5.24 1.65 1.79
N MET A 52 4.74 1.74 0.56
CA MET A 52 4.44 0.58 -0.28
C MET A 52 5.68 -0.29 -0.51
N ILE A 53 6.78 0.31 -0.93
CA ILE A 53 7.98 -0.41 -1.36
C ILE A 53 8.74 -1.02 -0.18
N PHE A 54 8.90 -0.27 0.90
CA PHE A 54 9.72 -0.67 2.04
C PHE A 54 8.95 -1.42 3.12
N VAL A 55 7.61 -1.30 3.17
CA VAL A 55 6.78 -1.94 4.21
C VAL A 55 5.80 -2.94 3.61
N LEU A 56 4.93 -2.53 2.69
CA LEU A 56 3.88 -3.43 2.18
C LEU A 56 4.45 -4.56 1.32
N LEU A 57 5.35 -4.26 0.38
CA LEU A 57 5.97 -5.29 -0.47
C LEU A 57 6.70 -6.38 0.32
N PRO A 58 7.55 -6.10 1.34
CA PRO A 58 8.16 -7.15 2.13
C PRO A 58 7.15 -7.94 2.96
N ILE A 59 6.10 -7.30 3.51
CA ILE A 59 5.01 -8.00 4.21
C ILE A 59 4.29 -8.95 3.26
N LEU A 60 3.89 -8.46 2.09
CA LEU A 60 3.24 -9.26 1.05
C LEU A 60 4.11 -10.42 0.60
N ARG A 61 5.42 -10.19 0.38
CA ARG A 61 6.38 -11.24 0.06
C ARG A 61 6.51 -12.27 1.18
N LYS A 62 6.49 -11.85 2.45
CA LYS A 62 6.56 -12.75 3.61
C LYS A 62 5.30 -13.61 3.73
N VAL A 63 4.12 -12.99 3.61
CA VAL A 63 2.82 -13.69 3.64
C VAL A 63 2.69 -14.65 2.45
N MET A 64 3.07 -14.20 1.26
CA MET A 64 3.07 -15.03 0.05
C MET A 64 4.10 -16.15 0.11
N GLY A 65 5.30 -15.88 0.62
CA GLY A 65 6.35 -16.89 0.81
C GLY A 65 5.92 -17.99 1.77
N ASN A 66 5.19 -17.63 2.83
CA ASN A 66 4.58 -18.61 3.74
C ASN A 66 3.46 -19.42 3.09
N TRP A 67 2.79 -18.86 2.07
CA TRP A 67 1.68 -19.50 1.35
C TRP A 67 2.16 -20.35 0.16
N LEU A 68 3.38 -20.13 -0.35
CA LEU A 68 4.02 -20.91 -1.42
C LEU A 68 4.88 -22.07 -0.90
N ASN A 69 5.22 -22.09 0.38
CA ASN A 69 5.98 -23.16 1.03
C ASN A 69 5.07 -24.20 1.70
N LYS A 70 3.79 -24.27 1.29
CA LYS A 70 2.80 -25.23 1.77
C LYS A 70 1.95 -25.76 0.62
#